data_AF-A0A8T3QFF5-F1
#
_entry.id   AF-A0A8T3QFF5-F1
#
_cell.length_a   1.000
_cell.length_b   1.000
_cell.length_c   1.000
_cell.angle_alpha   90.00
_cell.angle_beta   90.00
_cell.angle_gamma   90.00
#
_symmetry.space_group_name_H-M   'P 1'
#
loop_
_entity.id
_entity.type
_entity.pdbx_description
1 polymer ?
#
loop_
_entity_poly.entity_id
_entity_poly.type
_entity_poly.pdbx_seq_one_letter_code
_entity_poly.pdbx_strand_id
1 'polypeptide(L)'
;MAGIVPPMLLVFGPRSTDYDFGPGHPLTPRRFGPGIHLLRAVGAVPGLAPEPALDDELRWLHTRPYVEAVKRLSSDPGGPADAGIGEGGDDPPFAGMHEAGAMVAGGSIRAIEAILRGDVEHALHPGGGLHHAMAGRASGFCIYNDPALAIARARREGLRVMYIDLDVHHGDGVQALHWDDPGVLTFSIHESGRTLFPGTGGASEVGEGRAAGTSINVPLPAGTGEGAWLAALRLILPELAATFGPDIIVSQHGADSHTWDPLAHLEVTTTAMGEAARLVDELAHRHARGRWLATGGGGYDVYRVVPRTWALTWLAGAHREVPTATPIEWRERWSAEAARYGQAPLPVQFTDAPNAGRPMDSAAQAVERRALSVAALVRRVVVPRLVREATDRGWWPASTLHPASGPAAPPTVALPTAASPAPAPAAPTAAVPTAAPHIAAVPAVPPGPRTDPIILVSVDAATWSRLSLAPRVVAPADPAVGHAILLAAIRDGATVVAAVEGATIVGVVVVGPVDELVGVATLLAVGVVPEFRRRGLATRLLAALPEGGERHAEVTLAERDVMEPMDRRSRALIANRLLAGAGYEIEPAGASVRTIDPSALRAVRASDRAPSS
;
A
#
# COMPACT_ATOMS: atom_id res chain seq x y z
N MET A 1 8.76 -31.65 31.93
CA MET A 1 8.03 -30.41 32.22
C MET A 1 8.14 -29.54 30.99
N ALA A 2 7.07 -29.44 30.19
CA ALA A 2 7.01 -28.54 29.05
C ALA A 2 7.02 -27.11 29.61
N GLY A 3 8.10 -26.37 29.36
CA GLY A 3 8.22 -24.97 29.78
C GLY A 3 7.12 -24.16 29.10
N ILE A 4 6.39 -23.36 29.88
CA ILE A 4 5.42 -22.40 29.37
C ILE A 4 6.23 -21.35 28.59
N VAL A 5 6.24 -21.46 27.27
CA VAL A 5 6.82 -20.44 26.39
C VAL A 5 6.07 -19.13 26.67
N PRO A 6 6.76 -17.99 26.91
CA PRO A 6 6.10 -16.71 27.12
C PRO A 6 5.23 -16.39 25.90
N PRO A 7 3.95 -16.05 26.07
CA PRO A 7 3.04 -15.99 24.93
C PRO A 7 3.40 -14.82 24.00
N MET A 8 3.88 -13.69 24.52
CA MET A 8 4.45 -12.61 23.69
C MET A 8 5.50 -11.79 24.45
N LEU A 9 6.73 -11.76 23.94
CA LEU A 9 7.83 -10.96 24.46
C LEU A 9 7.57 -9.46 24.27
N LEU A 10 7.75 -8.64 25.30
CA LEU A 10 7.74 -7.18 25.17
C LEU A 10 9.17 -6.64 25.12
N VAL A 11 9.51 -5.93 24.04
CA VAL A 11 10.80 -5.28 23.84
C VAL A 11 10.72 -3.82 24.33
N PHE A 12 11.30 -3.54 25.50
CA PHE A 12 11.33 -2.19 26.06
C PHE A 12 12.38 -2.09 27.16
N GLY A 13 13.14 -1.00 27.21
CA GLY A 13 14.17 -0.76 28.22
C GLY A 13 14.41 0.73 28.49
N PRO A 14 15.31 1.07 29.44
CA PRO A 14 15.55 2.46 29.85
C PRO A 14 15.91 3.42 28.72
N ARG A 15 16.59 2.93 27.68
CA ARG A 15 17.04 3.72 26.53
C ARG A 15 16.06 3.74 25.35
N SER A 16 14.90 3.09 25.48
CA SER A 16 13.85 3.12 24.44
C SER A 16 13.28 4.52 24.22
N THR A 17 13.46 5.45 25.16
CA THR A 17 13.01 6.84 25.07
C THR A 17 14.06 7.80 24.48
N ASP A 18 15.27 7.31 24.16
CA ASP A 18 16.37 8.16 23.67
C ASP A 18 16.16 8.64 22.22
N TYR A 19 15.28 7.98 21.46
CA TYR A 19 14.89 8.40 20.11
C TYR A 19 13.88 9.56 20.21
N ASP A 20 14.42 10.78 20.32
CA ASP A 20 13.67 11.99 20.61
C ASP A 20 14.13 13.17 19.72
N PHE A 21 13.29 13.52 18.74
CA PHE A 21 13.49 14.68 17.87
C PHE A 21 13.22 16.03 18.58
N GLY A 22 12.79 15.99 19.84
CA GLY A 22 12.55 17.16 20.67
C GLY A 22 11.05 17.49 20.84
N PRO A 23 10.74 18.45 21.73
CA PRO A 23 9.41 18.64 22.29
C PRO A 23 8.33 19.12 21.29
N GLY A 24 8.75 19.69 20.16
CA GLY A 24 7.84 20.17 19.11
C GLY A 24 7.55 19.15 18.01
N HIS A 25 8.24 18.01 18.01
CA HIS A 25 8.13 17.03 16.95
C HIS A 25 6.94 16.07 17.18
N PRO A 26 6.17 15.71 16.13
CA PRO A 26 5.00 14.85 16.27
C PRO A 26 5.36 13.44 16.77
N LEU A 27 6.40 12.82 16.20
CA LEU A 27 6.95 11.58 16.74
C LEU A 27 7.71 11.90 18.03
N THR A 28 7.19 11.39 19.15
CA THR A 28 7.64 11.77 20.49
C THR A 28 7.75 10.56 21.41
N PRO A 29 8.79 10.46 22.26
CA PRO A 29 8.91 9.38 23.25
C PRO A 29 7.83 9.43 24.33
N ARG A 30 7.07 10.53 24.45
CA ARG A 30 5.95 10.65 25.40
C ARG A 30 4.97 9.50 25.29
N ARG A 31 4.77 8.94 24.09
CA ARG A 31 3.90 7.77 23.84
C ARG A 31 4.24 6.54 24.68
N PHE A 32 5.52 6.37 25.08
CA PHE A 32 5.93 5.24 25.92
C PHE A 32 5.35 5.30 27.33
N GLY A 33 5.16 6.50 27.90
CA GLY A 33 4.57 6.67 29.23
C GLY A 33 3.21 5.98 29.36
N PRO A 34 2.16 6.47 28.67
CA PRO A 34 0.84 5.86 28.68
C PRO A 34 0.82 4.49 28.01
N GLY A 35 1.60 4.28 26.94
CA GLY A 35 1.65 3.01 26.20
C GLY A 35 2.18 1.84 27.03
N ILE A 36 3.38 1.98 27.61
CA ILE A 36 3.98 0.93 28.44
C ILE A 36 3.21 0.76 29.75
N HIS A 37 2.65 1.84 30.32
CA HIS A 37 1.78 1.74 31.49
C HIS A 37 0.54 0.88 31.19
N LEU A 38 -0.14 1.09 30.04
CA LEU A 38 -1.31 0.29 29.68
C LEU A 38 -0.95 -1.16 29.36
N LEU A 39 0.15 -1.39 28.64
CA LEU A 39 0.70 -2.72 28.38
C LEU A 39 0.94 -3.51 29.68
N ARG A 40 1.55 -2.88 30.69
CA ARG A 40 1.74 -3.50 32.01
C ARG A 40 0.42 -3.80 32.71
N ALA A 41 -0.56 -2.91 32.61
CA ALA A 41 -1.87 -3.12 33.21
C ALA A 41 -2.65 -4.31 32.61
N VAL A 42 -2.40 -4.65 31.34
CA VAL A 42 -2.94 -5.88 30.71
C VAL A 42 -2.04 -7.11 30.89
N GLY A 43 -0.93 -6.97 31.61
CA GLY A 43 -0.03 -8.05 32.04
C GLY A 43 1.21 -8.24 31.18
N ALA A 44 1.54 -7.31 30.28
CA ALA A 44 2.79 -7.34 29.54
C ALA A 44 3.97 -6.93 30.44
N VAL A 45 4.99 -7.77 30.50
CA VAL A 45 6.22 -7.50 31.24
C VAL A 45 7.37 -7.36 30.23
N PRO A 46 8.13 -6.24 30.25
CA PRO A 46 9.33 -6.13 29.41
C PRO A 46 10.28 -7.29 29.67
N GLY A 47 10.57 -8.06 28.61
CA GLY A 47 11.45 -9.23 28.67
C GLY A 47 12.73 -9.08 27.86
N LEU A 48 12.85 -8.01 27.06
CA LEU A 48 14.04 -7.68 26.29
C LEU A 48 14.27 -6.17 26.31
N ALA A 49 15.39 -5.73 26.86
CA ALA A 49 15.84 -4.36 26.66
C ALA A 49 16.53 -4.25 25.29
N PRO A 50 16.23 -3.23 24.47
CA PRO A 50 16.95 -3.03 23.21
C PRO A 50 18.45 -2.84 23.45
N GLU A 51 19.25 -3.48 22.60
CA GLU A 51 20.69 -3.24 22.45
C GLU A 51 20.93 -2.55 21.11
N PRO A 52 21.99 -1.74 20.96
CA PRO A 52 22.23 -1.05 19.71
C PRO A 52 22.69 -2.04 18.64
N ALA A 53 22.12 -1.95 17.44
CA ALA A 53 22.61 -2.66 16.28
C ALA A 53 24.07 -2.27 16.00
N LEU A 54 24.88 -3.26 15.64
CA LEU A 54 26.26 -3.02 15.21
C LEU A 54 26.25 -2.36 13.83
N ASP A 55 27.31 -1.61 13.52
CA ASP A 55 27.47 -1.01 12.19
C ASP A 55 27.40 -2.03 11.05
N ASP A 56 27.95 -3.23 11.26
CA ASP A 56 27.91 -4.30 10.26
C ASP A 56 26.48 -4.82 10.04
N GLU A 57 25.63 -4.76 11.08
CA GLU A 57 24.22 -5.14 11.00
C GLU A 57 23.41 -4.06 10.27
N LEU A 58 23.62 -2.78 10.63
CA LEU A 58 23.04 -1.65 9.91
C LEU A 58 23.41 -1.70 8.42
N ARG A 59 24.67 -2.06 8.12
CA ARG A 59 25.21 -2.18 6.75
C ARG A 59 24.69 -3.38 5.95
N TRP A 60 23.80 -4.22 6.50
CA TRP A 60 23.08 -5.20 5.69
C TRP A 60 22.18 -4.53 4.64
N LEU A 61 21.63 -3.36 4.96
CA LEU A 61 20.68 -2.64 4.10
C LEU A 61 21.03 -1.16 3.93
N HIS A 62 21.66 -0.54 4.94
CA HIS A 62 22.07 0.85 4.87
C HIS A 62 23.47 1.01 4.28
N THR A 63 23.64 1.96 3.38
CA THR A 63 24.93 2.22 2.75
C THR A 63 25.93 2.76 3.77
N ARG A 64 27.21 2.41 3.60
CA ARG A 64 28.27 2.93 4.46
C ARG A 64 28.29 4.48 4.53
N PRO A 65 28.22 5.23 3.40
CA PRO A 65 28.17 6.69 3.46
C PRO A 65 27.02 7.22 4.31
N TYR A 66 25.85 6.56 4.27
CA TYR A 66 24.70 6.95 5.08
C TYR A 66 24.94 6.77 6.57
N VAL A 67 25.44 5.60 6.99
CA VAL A 67 25.75 5.34 8.42
C VAL A 67 26.76 6.37 8.96
N GLU A 68 27.78 6.72 8.18
CA GLU A 68 28.74 7.76 8.58
C GLU A 68 28.13 9.17 8.65
N ALA A 69 27.20 9.50 7.74
CA ALA A 69 26.46 10.76 7.79
C ALA A 69 25.60 10.88 9.06
N VAL A 70 24.87 9.80 9.42
CA VAL A 70 24.07 9.73 10.65
C VAL A 70 24.96 9.90 11.88
N LYS A 71 26.12 9.23 11.95
CA LYS A 71 27.07 9.37 13.07
C LYS A 71 27.64 10.77 13.22
N ARG A 72 27.98 11.40 12.09
CA ARG A 72 28.47 12.79 12.06
C ARG A 72 27.40 13.74 12.60
N LEU A 73 26.16 13.65 12.11
CA LEU A 73 25.05 14.49 12.55
C LEU A 73 24.55 14.14 13.96
N SER A 74 24.78 12.90 14.43
CA SER A 74 24.56 12.50 15.83
C SER A 74 25.51 13.22 16.78
N SER A 75 26.78 13.38 16.36
CA SER A 75 27.84 14.00 17.17
C SER A 75 27.82 15.53 17.07
N ASP A 76 27.44 16.06 15.91
CA ASP A 76 27.28 17.49 15.64
C ASP A 76 25.94 17.77 14.95
N PRO A 77 24.84 17.89 15.71
CA PRO A 77 23.52 18.18 15.16
C PRO A 77 23.41 19.55 14.47
N GLY A 78 24.36 20.46 14.72
CA GLY A 78 24.45 21.76 14.05
C GLY A 78 25.21 21.70 12.72
N GLY A 79 25.73 20.53 12.35
CA GLY A 79 26.48 20.33 11.12
C GLY A 79 25.63 20.43 9.84
N PRO A 80 26.28 20.44 8.66
CA PRO A 80 25.58 20.54 7.38
C PRO A 80 24.62 19.36 7.16
N ALA A 81 23.40 19.66 6.72
CA ALA A 81 22.39 18.68 6.36
C ALA A 81 22.91 17.67 5.32
N ASP A 82 22.56 16.41 5.49
CA ASP A 82 23.00 15.32 4.60
C ASP A 82 22.04 14.13 4.72
N ALA A 83 21.93 13.33 3.66
CA ALA A 83 21.18 12.08 3.63
C ALA A 83 19.75 12.17 4.19
N GLY A 84 19.04 13.27 3.94
CA GLY A 84 17.67 13.52 4.41
C GLY A 84 17.56 14.08 5.83
N ILE A 85 18.68 14.25 6.53
CA ILE A 85 18.72 14.74 7.92
C ILE A 85 19.16 16.21 7.94
N GLY A 86 18.42 17.05 8.66
CA GLY A 86 18.75 18.48 8.81
C GLY A 86 17.82 19.40 8.01
N GLU A 87 18.34 20.58 7.67
CA GLU A 87 17.57 21.65 7.02
C GLU A 87 16.91 21.17 5.72
N GLY A 88 15.59 21.36 5.62
CA GLY A 88 14.79 20.98 4.45
C GLY A 88 14.29 19.53 4.44
N GLY A 89 14.66 18.72 5.43
CA GLY A 89 14.11 17.38 5.67
C GLY A 89 13.04 17.36 6.77
N ASP A 90 12.36 16.22 6.87
CA ASP A 90 11.41 15.86 7.94
C ASP A 90 12.08 15.14 9.12
N ASP A 91 13.38 14.82 9.01
CA ASP A 91 14.22 14.22 10.05
C ASP A 91 15.20 15.25 10.65
N PRO A 92 14.83 15.94 11.74
CA PRO A 92 15.75 16.88 12.39
C PRO A 92 16.87 16.13 13.15
N PRO A 93 18.13 16.59 13.08
CA PRO A 93 19.22 15.96 13.81
C PRO A 93 19.11 16.26 15.31
N PHE A 94 19.50 15.29 16.13
CA PHE A 94 19.61 15.45 17.58
C PHE A 94 20.87 14.74 18.12
N ALA A 95 21.34 15.19 19.28
CA ALA A 95 22.54 14.63 19.89
C ALA A 95 22.30 13.17 20.31
N GLY A 96 23.16 12.26 19.87
CA GLY A 96 22.99 10.82 20.14
C GLY A 96 21.99 10.10 19.23
N MET A 97 21.56 10.73 18.13
CA MET A 97 20.65 10.17 17.13
C MET A 97 21.09 8.81 16.57
N HIS A 98 22.39 8.63 16.31
CA HIS A 98 22.91 7.35 15.83
C HIS A 98 22.68 6.25 16.87
N GLU A 99 23.05 6.50 18.12
CA GLU A 99 22.93 5.55 19.22
C GLU A 99 21.46 5.22 19.49
N ALA A 100 20.58 6.22 19.46
CA ALA A 100 19.15 6.06 19.64
C ALA A 100 18.52 5.26 18.48
N GLY A 101 18.83 5.60 17.22
CA GLY A 101 18.36 4.87 16.06
C GLY A 101 18.87 3.43 16.03
N ALA A 102 20.14 3.21 16.37
CA ALA A 102 20.74 1.89 16.46
C ALA A 102 20.08 1.05 17.56
N MET A 103 19.67 1.65 18.69
CA MET A 103 18.89 0.96 19.72
C MET A 103 17.54 0.47 19.21
N VAL A 104 16.83 1.28 18.40
CA VAL A 104 15.56 0.85 17.78
C VAL A 104 15.82 -0.32 16.81
N ALA A 105 16.80 -0.18 15.91
CA ALA A 105 17.19 -1.23 14.98
C ALA A 105 17.57 -2.55 15.68
N GLY A 106 18.44 -2.47 16.68
CA GLY A 106 18.90 -3.64 17.41
C GLY A 106 17.81 -4.28 18.27
N GLY A 107 16.86 -3.50 18.80
CA GLY A 107 15.66 -4.04 19.45
C GLY A 107 14.89 -5.02 18.54
N SER A 108 14.62 -4.65 17.30
CA SER A 108 13.92 -5.49 16.33
C SER A 108 14.76 -6.68 15.86
N ILE A 109 16.08 -6.51 15.66
CA ILE A 109 17.01 -7.60 15.31
C ILE A 109 17.09 -8.64 16.45
N ARG A 110 17.30 -8.20 17.70
CA ARG A 110 17.39 -9.10 18.85
C ARG A 110 16.05 -9.81 19.11
N ALA A 111 14.93 -9.14 18.87
CA ALA A 111 13.59 -9.74 18.99
C ALA A 111 13.37 -10.86 17.98
N ILE A 112 13.68 -10.62 16.70
CA ILE A 112 13.55 -11.67 15.69
C ILE A 112 14.49 -12.84 15.98
N GLU A 113 15.71 -12.59 16.45
CA GLU A 113 16.63 -13.66 16.83
C GLU A 113 16.13 -14.51 18.00
N ALA A 114 15.43 -13.92 18.98
CA ALA A 114 14.79 -14.68 20.05
C ALA A 114 13.72 -15.63 19.51
N ILE A 115 12.94 -15.20 18.50
CA ILE A 115 11.97 -16.05 17.81
C ILE A 115 12.68 -17.16 17.02
N LEU A 116 13.76 -16.82 16.30
CA LEU A 116 14.52 -17.78 15.50
C LEU A 116 15.19 -18.86 16.35
N ARG A 117 15.66 -18.52 17.56
CA ARG A 117 16.20 -19.48 18.54
C ARG A 117 15.12 -20.33 19.20
N GLY A 118 13.85 -19.93 19.10
CA GLY A 118 12.74 -20.58 19.79
C GLY A 118 12.64 -20.22 21.28
N ASP A 119 13.27 -19.13 21.71
CA ASP A 119 13.18 -18.63 23.09
C ASP A 119 11.76 -18.12 23.39
N VAL A 120 11.11 -17.56 22.37
CA VAL A 120 9.73 -17.05 22.37
C VAL A 120 9.06 -17.32 21.03
N GLU A 121 7.74 -17.39 21.00
CA GLU A 121 6.96 -17.57 19.77
C GLU A 121 6.65 -16.24 19.09
N HIS A 122 6.28 -15.24 19.90
CA HIS A 122 5.95 -13.89 19.45
C HIS A 122 6.77 -12.82 20.19
N ALA A 123 6.97 -11.68 19.55
CA ALA A 123 7.52 -10.47 20.17
C ALA A 123 6.79 -9.21 19.70
N LEU A 124 6.61 -8.24 20.61
CA LEU A 124 6.16 -6.88 20.33
C LEU A 124 7.28 -5.90 20.65
N HIS A 125 7.72 -5.14 19.64
CA HIS A 125 8.61 -3.99 19.81
C HIS A 125 7.85 -2.67 19.54
N PRO A 126 7.20 -2.07 20.56
CA PRO A 126 6.36 -0.88 20.37
C PRO A 126 7.15 0.36 19.93
N GLY A 127 8.46 0.40 20.20
CA GLY A 127 9.35 1.49 19.78
C GLY A 127 9.89 1.36 18.36
N GLY A 128 9.78 0.17 17.73
CA GLY A 128 10.19 -0.08 16.35
C GLY A 128 9.10 0.24 15.34
N GLY A 129 9.30 -0.22 14.10
CA GLY A 129 8.38 -0.02 12.98
C GLY A 129 8.69 1.25 12.18
N LEU A 130 9.93 1.73 12.21
CA LEU A 130 10.43 2.88 11.47
C LEU A 130 10.64 2.51 9.99
N HIS A 131 9.53 2.38 9.25
CA HIS A 131 9.48 1.73 7.95
C HIS A 131 9.92 2.59 6.74
N HIS A 132 10.13 3.91 6.91
CA HIS A 132 10.43 4.84 5.82
C HIS A 132 11.92 4.99 5.49
N ALA A 133 12.81 4.61 6.42
CA ALA A 133 14.24 4.79 6.22
C ALA A 133 14.73 4.01 4.98
N MET A 134 15.45 4.69 4.10
CA MET A 134 15.96 4.15 2.83
C MET A 134 17.40 3.65 3.00
N ALA A 135 17.95 2.98 1.96
CA ALA A 135 19.33 2.50 1.99
C ALA A 135 20.34 3.63 2.24
N GLY A 136 20.12 4.81 1.66
CA GLY A 136 21.07 5.93 1.68
C GLY A 136 20.55 7.21 2.36
N ARG A 137 19.36 7.18 2.97
CA ARG A 137 18.64 8.40 3.34
C ARG A 137 17.62 8.15 4.45
N ALA A 138 17.55 9.07 5.43
CA ALA A 138 16.45 9.18 6.38
C ALA A 138 15.21 9.77 5.70
N SER A 139 14.03 9.32 6.12
CA SER A 139 12.75 9.77 5.59
C SER A 139 11.66 9.51 6.62
N GLY A 140 10.65 10.38 6.72
CA GLY A 140 9.43 10.11 7.49
C GLY A 140 9.69 9.79 8.96
N PHE A 141 10.59 10.54 9.61
CA PHE A 141 10.96 10.36 11.02
C PHE A 141 11.79 9.09 11.31
N CYS A 142 12.26 8.40 10.27
CA CYS A 142 12.93 7.11 10.35
C CYS A 142 14.43 7.25 9.98
N ILE A 143 15.31 7.05 10.97
CA ILE A 143 16.77 7.04 10.75
C ILE A 143 17.25 5.65 10.25
N TYR A 144 16.92 4.57 10.94
CA TYR A 144 17.28 3.21 10.49
C TYR A 144 16.02 2.35 10.35
N ASN A 145 15.99 1.51 9.32
CA ASN A 145 14.82 0.70 8.98
C ASN A 145 14.81 -0.59 9.80
N ASP A 146 14.35 -0.52 11.04
CA ASP A 146 14.35 -1.65 11.96
C ASP A 146 13.52 -2.87 11.50
N PRO A 147 12.31 -2.75 10.90
CA PRO A 147 11.62 -3.92 10.36
C PRO A 147 12.38 -4.54 9.18
N ALA A 148 12.93 -3.73 8.26
CA ALA A 148 13.70 -4.26 7.13
C ALA A 148 14.97 -4.98 7.60
N LEU A 149 15.66 -4.47 8.61
CA LEU A 149 16.85 -5.11 9.20
C LEU A 149 16.50 -6.43 9.92
N ALA A 150 15.37 -6.47 10.63
CA ALA A 150 14.87 -7.72 11.21
C ALA A 150 14.55 -8.76 10.11
N ILE A 151 13.88 -8.34 9.02
CA ILE A 151 13.65 -9.19 7.84
C ILE A 151 14.97 -9.71 7.28
N ALA A 152 15.96 -8.83 7.06
CA ALA A 152 17.29 -9.21 6.56
C ALA A 152 17.96 -10.26 7.46
N ARG A 153 17.82 -10.15 8.79
CA ARG A 153 18.34 -11.15 9.73
C ARG A 153 17.73 -12.53 9.52
N ALA A 154 16.41 -12.63 9.32
CA ALA A 154 15.74 -13.90 9.03
C ALA A 154 16.09 -14.44 7.63
N ARG A 155 16.24 -13.54 6.64
CA ARG A 155 16.65 -13.89 5.28
C ARG A 155 18.04 -14.52 5.20
N ARG A 156 18.96 -14.15 6.10
CA ARG A 156 20.28 -14.78 6.22
C ARG A 156 20.23 -16.25 6.66
N GLU A 157 19.13 -16.70 7.27
CA GLU A 157 18.85 -18.12 7.56
C GLU A 157 18.09 -18.82 6.42
N GLY A 158 17.86 -18.12 5.30
CA GLY A 158 17.12 -18.63 4.14
C GLY A 158 15.59 -18.64 4.31
N LEU A 159 15.05 -18.10 5.40
CA LEU A 159 13.61 -18.13 5.72
C LEU A 159 12.79 -17.21 4.82
N ARG A 160 11.57 -17.61 4.48
CA ARG A 160 10.61 -16.70 3.82
C ARG A 160 9.95 -15.78 4.84
N VAL A 161 9.89 -14.50 4.55
CA VAL A 161 9.32 -13.50 5.47
C VAL A 161 8.15 -12.78 4.80
N MET A 162 7.00 -12.80 5.45
CA MET A 162 5.87 -11.96 5.06
C MET A 162 5.85 -10.73 5.97
N TYR A 163 6.03 -9.56 5.37
CA TYR A 163 5.89 -8.26 6.02
C TYR A 163 4.47 -7.72 5.81
N ILE A 164 3.78 -7.37 6.89
CA ILE A 164 2.42 -6.81 6.87
C ILE A 164 2.46 -5.42 7.50
N ASP A 165 2.25 -4.41 6.68
CA ASP A 165 2.23 -3.01 7.10
C ASP A 165 0.79 -2.50 7.25
N LEU A 166 0.46 -2.05 8.46
CA LEU A 166 -0.86 -1.52 8.83
C LEU A 166 -0.81 -0.02 9.17
N ASP A 167 0.35 0.63 8.98
CA ASP A 167 0.49 2.09 9.09
C ASP A 167 -0.38 2.80 8.05
N VAL A 168 -0.75 4.05 8.32
CA VAL A 168 -1.47 4.84 7.32
C VAL A 168 -0.62 5.23 6.13
N HIS A 169 0.70 5.34 6.32
CA HIS A 169 1.65 5.64 5.27
C HIS A 169 2.10 4.36 4.58
N HIS A 170 2.40 4.44 3.28
CA HIS A 170 2.98 3.31 2.58
C HIS A 170 4.35 2.96 3.19
N GLY A 171 4.57 1.68 3.51
CA GLY A 171 5.84 1.12 4.00
C GLY A 171 6.93 1.06 2.93
N ASP A 172 7.22 2.20 2.32
CA ASP A 172 8.06 2.39 1.16
C ASP A 172 9.52 1.98 1.38
N GLY A 173 10.09 2.27 2.55
CA GLY A 173 11.47 1.89 2.86
C GLY A 173 11.63 0.37 2.97
N VAL A 174 10.72 -0.33 3.64
CA VAL A 174 10.75 -1.81 3.71
C VAL A 174 10.55 -2.42 2.33
N GLN A 175 9.60 -1.89 1.54
CA GLN A 175 9.38 -2.31 0.16
C GLN A 175 10.63 -2.10 -0.70
N ALA A 176 11.27 -0.93 -0.64
CA ALA A 176 12.42 -0.58 -1.47
C ALA A 176 13.67 -1.41 -1.11
N LEU A 177 13.90 -1.65 0.19
CA LEU A 177 15.06 -2.39 0.68
C LEU A 177 15.01 -3.89 0.36
N HIS A 178 13.82 -4.43 0.08
CA HIS A 178 13.60 -5.84 -0.27
C HIS A 178 12.94 -6.00 -1.66
N TRP A 179 12.96 -4.96 -2.50
CA TRP A 179 12.23 -4.87 -3.77
C TRP A 179 12.51 -6.00 -4.76
N ASP A 180 13.72 -6.57 -4.69
CA ASP A 180 14.21 -7.64 -5.56
C ASP A 180 14.44 -8.99 -4.82
N ASP A 181 14.09 -9.10 -3.53
CA ASP A 181 14.23 -10.36 -2.76
C ASP A 181 12.97 -11.23 -2.89
N PRO A 182 13.03 -12.36 -3.62
CA PRO A 182 11.88 -13.26 -3.77
C PRO A 182 11.48 -14.00 -2.48
N GLY A 183 12.33 -13.97 -1.45
CA GLY A 183 12.05 -14.55 -0.14
C GLY A 183 11.32 -13.58 0.80
N VAL A 184 11.00 -12.37 0.35
CA VAL A 184 10.26 -11.37 1.13
C VAL A 184 9.00 -10.98 0.37
N LEU A 185 7.85 -11.09 1.04
CA LEU A 185 6.59 -10.54 0.56
C LEU A 185 6.25 -9.31 1.40
N THR A 186 6.10 -8.15 0.79
CA THR A 186 5.64 -6.93 1.46
C THR A 186 4.18 -6.67 1.11
N PHE A 187 3.31 -6.66 2.11
CA PHE A 187 1.94 -6.20 2.01
C PHE A 187 1.82 -4.86 2.74
N SER A 188 1.23 -3.85 2.10
CA SER A 188 0.90 -2.59 2.75
C SER A 188 -0.50 -2.13 2.37
N ILE A 189 -1.30 -1.79 3.39
CA ILE A 189 -2.60 -1.13 3.24
C ILE A 189 -2.47 0.28 3.82
N HIS A 190 -2.64 1.30 3.00
CA HIS A 190 -2.28 2.67 3.35
C HIS A 190 -3.20 3.67 2.66
N GLU A 191 -3.23 4.92 3.14
CA GLU A 191 -3.81 6.00 2.35
C GLU A 191 -2.97 6.21 1.09
N SER A 192 -3.63 6.40 -0.06
CA SER A 192 -2.96 6.51 -1.34
C SER A 192 -1.86 7.58 -1.33
N GLY A 193 -0.68 7.23 -1.86
CA GLY A 193 0.40 8.19 -2.09
C GLY A 193 0.01 9.40 -2.97
N ARG A 194 -1.15 9.36 -3.65
CA ARG A 194 -1.69 10.53 -4.35
C ARG A 194 -2.14 11.65 -3.40
N THR A 195 -2.52 11.32 -2.17
CA THR A 195 -3.08 12.25 -1.18
C THR A 195 -2.23 12.36 0.08
N LEU A 196 -1.38 11.37 0.37
CA LEU A 196 -0.54 11.36 1.56
C LEU A 196 0.93 11.06 1.21
N PHE A 197 1.84 11.48 2.10
CA PHE A 197 3.21 10.97 2.12
C PHE A 197 3.19 9.42 2.18
N PRO A 198 4.14 8.71 1.54
CA PRO A 198 5.37 9.18 0.87
C PRO A 198 5.26 9.45 -0.64
N GLY A 199 4.07 9.33 -1.23
CA GLY A 199 3.91 9.50 -2.69
C GLY A 199 4.07 8.23 -3.53
N THR A 200 4.33 7.09 -2.90
CA THR A 200 4.50 5.76 -3.52
C THR A 200 3.39 4.79 -3.06
N GLY A 201 3.49 3.50 -3.38
CA GLY A 201 2.52 2.48 -2.95
C GLY A 201 1.38 2.29 -3.95
N GLY A 202 1.61 2.59 -5.23
CA GLY A 202 0.65 2.29 -6.28
C GLY A 202 0.39 0.78 -6.41
N ALA A 203 -0.84 0.38 -6.70
CA ALA A 203 -1.19 -1.04 -6.92
C ALA A 203 -0.41 -1.71 -8.09
N SER A 204 0.24 -0.92 -8.95
CA SER A 204 1.13 -1.39 -10.01
C SER A 204 2.57 -1.63 -9.56
N GLU A 205 2.96 -1.16 -8.38
CA GLU A 205 4.26 -1.42 -7.76
C GLU A 205 4.24 -2.82 -7.15
N VAL A 206 4.72 -3.80 -7.92
CA VAL A 206 4.58 -5.22 -7.59
C VAL A 206 5.92 -5.95 -7.42
N GLY A 207 7.01 -5.23 -7.19
CA GLY A 207 8.36 -5.80 -7.23
C GLY A 207 8.87 -5.98 -8.66
N GLU A 208 10.14 -6.36 -8.79
CA GLU A 208 10.79 -6.50 -10.10
C GLU A 208 11.65 -7.75 -10.23
N GLY A 209 12.03 -8.06 -11.47
CA GLY A 209 13.01 -9.08 -11.77
C GLY A 209 12.65 -10.42 -11.14
N ARG A 210 13.43 -10.85 -10.14
CA ARG A 210 13.18 -12.12 -9.46
C ARG A 210 12.03 -12.08 -8.47
N ALA A 211 11.63 -10.92 -7.95
CA ALA A 211 10.63 -10.75 -6.90
C ALA A 211 9.31 -10.18 -7.42
N ALA A 212 9.06 -10.22 -8.73
CA ALA A 212 7.79 -9.75 -9.28
C ALA A 212 6.58 -10.49 -8.66
N GLY A 213 5.60 -9.74 -8.19
CA GLY A 213 4.44 -10.25 -7.45
C GLY A 213 4.62 -10.30 -5.92
N THR A 214 5.80 -10.02 -5.37
CA THR A 214 6.02 -10.05 -3.90
C THR A 214 5.78 -8.72 -3.20
N SER A 215 5.57 -7.62 -3.93
CA SER A 215 5.06 -6.36 -3.36
C SER A 215 3.56 -6.22 -3.63
N ILE A 216 2.76 -6.08 -2.59
CA ILE A 216 1.31 -5.94 -2.66
C ILE A 216 0.89 -4.66 -1.95
N ASN A 217 0.39 -3.71 -2.74
CA ASN A 217 -0.04 -2.41 -2.25
C ASN A 217 -1.56 -2.24 -2.39
N VAL A 218 -2.20 -1.79 -1.32
CA VAL A 218 -3.63 -1.47 -1.26
C VAL A 218 -3.79 0.04 -0.97
N PRO A 219 -3.69 0.90 -2.00
CA PRO A 219 -3.78 2.35 -1.83
C PRO A 219 -5.24 2.80 -1.67
N LEU A 220 -5.64 3.06 -0.44
CA LEU A 220 -7.00 3.44 -0.07
C LEU A 220 -7.26 4.94 -0.26
N PRO A 221 -8.49 5.34 -0.62
CA PRO A 221 -8.86 6.76 -0.58
C PRO A 221 -8.84 7.32 0.85
N ALA A 222 -8.50 8.61 0.98
CA ALA A 222 -8.72 9.37 2.21
C ALA A 222 -10.18 9.22 2.70
N GLY A 223 -10.36 9.14 4.01
CA GLY A 223 -11.66 8.91 4.65
C GLY A 223 -12.11 7.45 4.67
N THR A 224 -11.27 6.49 4.25
CA THR A 224 -11.64 5.07 4.36
C THR A 224 -11.72 4.68 5.83
N GLY A 225 -12.86 4.14 6.24
CA GLY A 225 -13.12 3.71 7.60
C GLY A 225 -12.79 2.24 7.84
N GLU A 226 -13.13 1.79 9.05
CA GLU A 226 -12.86 0.44 9.54
C GLU A 226 -13.48 -0.68 8.70
N GLY A 227 -14.62 -0.44 8.05
CA GLY A 227 -15.38 -1.48 7.35
C GLY A 227 -14.62 -2.03 6.15
N ALA A 228 -14.30 -1.17 5.18
CA ALA A 228 -13.55 -1.52 3.99
C ALA A 228 -12.10 -1.86 4.32
N TRP A 229 -11.50 -1.19 5.30
CA TRP A 229 -10.14 -1.48 5.72
C TRP A 229 -10.00 -2.92 6.24
N LEU A 230 -10.85 -3.35 7.18
CA LEU A 230 -10.87 -4.74 7.66
C LEU A 230 -11.28 -5.73 6.58
N ALA A 231 -12.26 -5.39 5.75
CA ALA A 231 -12.70 -6.25 4.67
C ALA A 231 -11.58 -6.51 3.67
N ALA A 232 -10.78 -5.49 3.32
CA ALA A 232 -9.62 -5.63 2.45
C ALA A 232 -8.57 -6.58 3.04
N LEU A 233 -8.25 -6.43 4.34
CA LEU A 233 -7.33 -7.31 5.04
C LEU A 233 -7.79 -8.77 5.03
N ARG A 234 -9.06 -9.01 5.40
CA ARG A 234 -9.66 -10.36 5.43
C ARG A 234 -9.76 -10.98 4.03
N LEU A 235 -9.91 -10.15 3.01
CA LEU A 235 -10.01 -10.58 1.63
C LEU A 235 -8.65 -10.99 1.05
N ILE A 236 -7.58 -10.29 1.42
CA ILE A 236 -6.27 -10.42 0.76
C ILE A 236 -5.28 -11.25 1.58
N LEU A 237 -5.12 -10.97 2.88
CA LEU A 237 -4.05 -11.55 3.68
C LEU A 237 -4.10 -13.09 3.79
N PRO A 238 -5.25 -13.74 4.03
CA PRO A 238 -5.30 -15.21 4.09
C PRO A 238 -4.86 -15.89 2.80
N GLU A 239 -5.25 -15.34 1.65
CA GLU A 239 -4.87 -15.89 0.35
C GLU A 239 -3.38 -15.68 0.09
N LEU A 240 -2.83 -14.50 0.43
CA LEU A 240 -1.40 -14.23 0.33
C LEU A 240 -0.58 -15.15 1.23
N ALA A 241 -0.93 -15.29 2.51
CA ALA A 241 -0.19 -16.11 3.46
C ALA A 241 -0.21 -17.60 3.06
N ALA A 242 -1.36 -18.12 2.63
CA ALA A 242 -1.49 -19.49 2.15
C ALA A 242 -0.67 -19.73 0.87
N THR A 243 -0.64 -18.74 -0.03
CA THR A 243 0.08 -18.81 -1.30
C THR A 243 1.59 -18.70 -1.09
N PHE A 244 2.04 -17.68 -0.36
CA PHE A 244 3.45 -17.39 -0.11
C PHE A 244 4.12 -18.40 0.82
N GLY A 245 3.37 -18.90 1.82
CA GLY A 245 3.85 -19.83 2.84
C GLY A 245 5.01 -19.27 3.67
N PRO A 246 4.85 -18.14 4.38
CA PRO A 246 5.93 -17.55 5.15
C PRO A 246 6.47 -18.48 6.23
N ASP A 247 7.77 -18.44 6.51
CA ASP A 247 8.36 -19.13 7.67
C ASP A 247 8.29 -18.27 8.95
N ILE A 248 8.09 -16.96 8.79
CA ILE A 248 7.92 -15.96 9.85
C ILE A 248 7.12 -14.77 9.30
N ILE A 249 6.27 -14.18 10.14
CA ILE A 249 5.60 -12.91 9.85
C ILE A 249 6.28 -11.78 10.62
N VAL A 250 6.53 -10.67 9.95
CA VAL A 250 6.88 -9.39 10.58
C VAL A 250 5.71 -8.44 10.29
N SER A 251 5.18 -7.75 11.28
CA SER A 251 4.10 -6.78 11.04
C SER A 251 4.34 -5.47 11.76
N GLN A 252 3.90 -4.39 11.13
CA GLN A 252 3.93 -3.03 11.64
C GLN A 252 2.50 -2.63 12.02
N HIS A 253 2.33 -2.08 13.22
CA HIS A 253 1.03 -1.71 13.80
C HIS A 253 0.98 -0.20 14.11
N GLY A 254 1.25 0.62 13.09
CA GLY A 254 1.09 2.07 13.11
C GLY A 254 -0.32 2.45 13.56
N ALA A 255 -0.39 3.39 14.50
CA ALA A 255 -1.66 3.82 15.10
C ALA A 255 -2.24 5.09 14.45
N ASP A 256 -1.58 5.61 13.41
CA ASP A 256 -1.94 6.84 12.69
C ASP A 256 -3.01 6.65 11.61
N SER A 257 -3.43 5.41 11.34
CA SER A 257 -4.67 5.14 10.58
C SER A 257 -5.94 5.52 11.37
N HIS A 258 -5.81 5.87 12.65
CA HIS A 258 -6.97 6.13 13.51
C HIS A 258 -7.62 7.47 13.19
N THR A 259 -8.96 7.52 13.30
CA THR A 259 -9.76 8.73 13.03
C THR A 259 -9.44 9.98 13.88
N TRP A 260 -8.65 9.83 14.95
CA TRP A 260 -8.22 10.92 15.85
C TRP A 260 -6.76 11.30 15.62
N ASP A 261 -6.07 10.60 14.73
CA ASP A 261 -4.71 10.96 14.39
C ASP A 261 -4.68 12.32 13.68
N PRO A 262 -3.75 13.23 14.05
CA PRO A 262 -3.68 14.55 13.47
C PRO A 262 -2.99 14.63 12.10
N LEU A 263 -2.32 13.56 11.63
CA LEU A 263 -1.44 13.63 10.44
C LEU A 263 -2.02 12.95 9.18
N ALA A 264 -3.07 12.14 9.31
CA ALA A 264 -3.64 11.40 8.19
C ALA A 264 -5.18 11.40 8.18
N HIS A 265 -5.79 10.83 7.16
CA HIS A 265 -7.21 10.97 6.89
C HIS A 265 -7.98 9.65 6.87
N LEU A 266 -7.35 8.51 7.19
CA LEU A 266 -8.11 7.28 7.40
C LEU A 266 -8.95 7.37 8.68
N GLU A 267 -10.09 6.69 8.69
CA GLU A 267 -11.05 6.72 9.79
C GLU A 267 -11.17 5.36 10.47
N VAL A 268 -10.03 4.69 10.69
CA VAL A 268 -9.99 3.37 11.34
C VAL A 268 -10.16 3.52 12.86
N THR A 269 -10.72 2.51 13.51
CA THR A 269 -10.84 2.44 14.97
C THR A 269 -9.77 1.53 15.59
N THR A 270 -9.49 1.73 16.88
CA THR A 270 -8.63 0.79 17.62
C THR A 270 -9.24 -0.61 17.68
N THR A 271 -10.58 -0.73 17.70
CA THR A 271 -11.29 -2.02 17.61
C THR A 271 -10.88 -2.78 16.35
N ALA A 272 -10.92 -2.11 15.20
CA ALA A 272 -10.49 -2.69 13.93
C ALA A 272 -8.99 -3.01 13.90
N MET A 273 -8.13 -2.13 14.45
CA MET A 273 -6.70 -2.41 14.57
C MET A 273 -6.43 -3.67 15.40
N GLY A 274 -7.18 -3.88 16.49
CA GLY A 274 -7.09 -5.09 17.31
C GLY A 274 -7.57 -6.35 16.59
N GLU A 275 -8.63 -6.24 15.78
CA GLU A 275 -9.08 -7.34 14.91
C GLU A 275 -8.04 -7.68 13.83
N ALA A 276 -7.38 -6.69 13.25
CA ALA A 276 -6.29 -6.91 12.31
C ALA A 276 -5.08 -7.60 13.00
N ALA A 277 -4.72 -7.20 14.22
CA ALA A 277 -3.68 -7.88 14.98
C ALA A 277 -4.01 -9.35 15.25
N ARG A 278 -5.27 -9.67 15.58
CA ARG A 278 -5.73 -11.07 15.71
C ARG A 278 -5.70 -11.84 14.39
N LEU A 279 -6.01 -11.19 13.26
CA LEU A 279 -5.86 -11.81 11.95
C LEU A 279 -4.39 -12.15 11.66
N VAL A 280 -3.46 -11.24 11.96
CA VAL A 280 -2.01 -11.48 11.79
C VAL A 280 -1.53 -12.65 12.66
N ASP A 281 -1.94 -12.68 13.94
CA ASP A 281 -1.67 -13.80 14.86
C ASP A 281 -2.17 -15.14 14.29
N GLU A 282 -3.42 -15.19 13.81
CA GLU A 282 -4.03 -16.38 13.22
C GLU A 282 -3.27 -16.85 11.96
N LEU A 283 -2.78 -15.92 11.15
CA LEU A 283 -1.97 -16.23 9.96
C LEU A 283 -0.58 -16.75 10.35
N ALA A 284 0.04 -16.18 11.39
CA ALA A 284 1.34 -16.64 11.88
C ALA A 284 1.26 -18.08 12.38
N HIS A 285 0.22 -18.44 13.14
CA HIS A 285 0.00 -19.81 13.60
C HIS A 285 -0.26 -20.77 12.45
N ARG A 286 -1.11 -20.39 11.50
CA ARG A 286 -1.50 -21.25 10.37
C ARG A 286 -0.37 -21.49 9.38
N HIS A 287 0.44 -20.46 9.10
CA HIS A 287 1.38 -20.50 7.97
C HIS A 287 2.84 -20.39 8.38
N ALA A 288 3.16 -19.76 9.51
CA ALA A 288 4.52 -19.42 9.94
C ALA A 288 4.97 -20.12 11.24
N ARG A 289 4.32 -21.24 11.61
CA ARG A 289 4.64 -22.01 12.84
C ARG A 289 4.56 -21.15 14.11
N GLY A 290 3.63 -20.18 14.13
CA GLY A 290 3.46 -19.21 15.21
C GLY A 290 4.52 -18.10 15.24
N ARG A 291 5.54 -18.11 14.39
CA ARG A 291 6.62 -17.11 14.47
C ARG A 291 6.13 -15.73 14.01
N TRP A 292 6.13 -14.77 14.92
CA TRP A 292 5.65 -13.41 14.64
C TRP A 292 6.39 -12.32 15.42
N LEU A 293 6.97 -11.37 14.69
CA LEU A 293 7.46 -10.11 15.24
C LEU A 293 6.49 -8.98 14.89
N ALA A 294 5.85 -8.39 15.89
CA ALA A 294 5.09 -7.16 15.77
C ALA A 294 5.95 -5.95 16.16
N THR A 295 5.86 -4.87 15.40
CA THR A 295 6.44 -3.56 15.74
C THR A 295 5.35 -2.52 15.95
N GLY A 296 5.71 -1.38 16.54
CA GLY A 296 4.85 -0.19 16.60
C GLY A 296 4.73 0.45 15.22
N GLY A 297 5.19 1.70 15.09
CA GLY A 297 5.02 2.48 13.88
C GLY A 297 4.76 3.96 14.13
N GLY A 298 4.03 4.59 13.20
CA GLY A 298 3.42 5.90 13.39
C GLY A 298 2.30 5.90 14.44
N GLY A 299 1.74 7.08 14.70
CA GLY A 299 0.69 7.30 15.70
C GLY A 299 1.00 8.48 16.60
N TYR A 300 0.18 9.52 16.46
CA TYR A 300 0.46 10.85 17.03
C TYR A 300 -0.63 11.31 18.01
N ASP A 301 -1.72 10.54 18.14
CA ASP A 301 -2.56 10.53 19.34
C ASP A 301 -1.99 9.60 20.43
N VAL A 302 -1.05 10.16 21.19
CA VAL A 302 -0.20 9.45 22.15
C VAL A 302 -0.94 8.97 23.39
N TYR A 303 -2.10 9.55 23.69
CA TYR A 303 -2.84 9.27 24.92
C TYR A 303 -4.09 8.42 24.70
N ARG A 304 -4.86 8.67 23.64
CA ARG A 304 -6.13 7.99 23.41
C ARG A 304 -5.98 6.80 22.47
N VAL A 305 -5.04 6.81 21.53
CA VAL A 305 -4.95 5.79 20.47
C VAL A 305 -3.76 4.87 20.67
N VAL A 306 -2.53 5.40 20.59
CA VAL A 306 -1.28 4.61 20.62
C VAL A 306 -1.24 3.58 21.76
N PRO A 307 -1.60 3.92 23.01
CA PRO A 307 -1.56 2.95 24.11
C PRO A 307 -2.49 1.77 23.89
N ARG A 308 -3.69 2.01 23.36
CA ARG A 308 -4.69 0.96 23.13
C ARG A 308 -4.31 0.09 21.94
N THR A 309 -3.81 0.67 20.85
CA THR A 309 -3.32 -0.10 19.70
C THR A 309 -2.20 -1.06 20.08
N TRP A 310 -1.21 -0.59 20.85
CA TRP A 310 -0.14 -1.46 21.35
C TRP A 310 -0.66 -2.55 22.28
N ALA A 311 -1.55 -2.21 23.21
CA ALA A 311 -2.11 -3.19 24.13
C ALA A 311 -2.99 -4.23 23.43
N LEU A 312 -3.79 -3.84 22.43
CA LEU A 312 -4.59 -4.76 21.61
C LEU A 312 -3.71 -5.71 20.79
N THR A 313 -2.62 -5.19 20.22
CA THR A 313 -1.63 -6.02 19.51
C THR A 313 -0.98 -7.04 20.45
N TRP A 314 -0.62 -6.59 21.67
CA TRP A 314 -0.06 -7.50 22.67
C TRP A 314 -1.07 -8.55 23.14
N LEU A 315 -2.33 -8.17 23.38
CA LEU A 315 -3.39 -9.08 23.78
C LEU A 315 -3.68 -10.14 22.71
N ALA A 316 -3.56 -9.78 21.42
CA ALA A 316 -3.68 -10.72 20.31
C ALA A 316 -2.61 -11.82 20.40
N GLY A 317 -1.32 -11.45 20.40
CA GLY A 317 -0.23 -12.43 20.50
C GLY A 317 -0.14 -13.13 21.87
N ALA A 318 -0.67 -12.52 22.93
CA ALA A 318 -0.76 -13.15 24.23
C ALA A 318 -1.95 -14.12 24.37
N HIS A 319 -2.80 -14.23 23.34
CA HIS A 319 -4.07 -14.97 23.33
C HIS A 319 -4.97 -14.64 24.53
N ARG A 320 -5.10 -13.34 24.83
CA ARG A 320 -5.90 -12.82 25.93
C ARG A 320 -7.13 -12.09 25.44
N GLU A 321 -8.18 -12.17 26.25
CA GLU A 321 -9.40 -11.41 26.02
C GLU A 321 -9.16 -9.90 26.22
N VAL A 322 -9.86 -9.11 25.43
CA VAL A 322 -9.81 -7.65 25.51
C VAL A 322 -10.62 -7.21 26.73
N PRO A 323 -10.04 -6.45 27.68
CA PRO A 323 -10.80 -5.89 28.79
C PRO A 323 -11.92 -4.98 28.29
N THR A 324 -13.05 -4.91 28.99
CA THR A 324 -14.14 -4.00 28.62
C THR A 324 -13.72 -2.54 28.74
N ALA A 325 -13.08 -2.17 29.86
CA ALA A 325 -12.72 -0.80 30.17
C ALA A 325 -11.20 -0.64 30.30
N THR A 326 -10.70 0.57 30.01
CA THR A 326 -9.34 0.93 30.39
C THR A 326 -9.23 1.01 31.93
N PRO A 327 -8.05 0.82 32.53
CA PRO A 327 -7.89 0.91 33.99
C PRO A 327 -8.19 2.33 34.50
N ILE A 328 -8.89 2.43 35.64
CA ILE A 328 -9.19 3.73 36.29
C ILE A 328 -7.88 4.45 36.63
N GLU A 329 -6.94 3.77 37.28
CA GLU A 329 -5.65 4.32 37.68
C GLU A 329 -4.83 4.84 36.49
N TRP A 330 -4.90 4.15 35.35
CA TRP A 330 -4.25 4.59 34.12
C TRP A 330 -4.87 5.89 33.61
N ARG A 331 -6.21 6.00 33.59
CA ARG A 331 -6.89 7.24 33.18
C ARG A 331 -6.58 8.40 34.13
N GLU A 332 -6.64 8.16 35.44
CA GLU A 332 -6.35 9.18 36.45
C GLU A 332 -4.92 9.71 36.27
N ARG A 333 -3.94 8.81 36.09
CA ARG A 333 -2.53 9.15 35.91
C ARG A 333 -2.28 10.07 34.71
N TRP A 334 -2.90 9.79 33.57
CA TRP A 334 -2.58 10.45 32.30
C TRP A 334 -3.57 11.55 31.90
N SER A 335 -4.71 11.67 32.58
CA SER A 335 -5.79 12.63 32.23
C SER A 335 -5.31 14.09 32.12
N ALA A 336 -4.54 14.57 33.10
CA ALA A 336 -4.05 15.95 33.13
C ALA A 336 -3.06 16.24 31.99
N GLU A 337 -2.16 15.28 31.70
CA GLU A 337 -1.21 15.43 30.61
C GLU A 337 -1.90 15.33 29.25
N ALA A 338 -2.83 14.38 29.09
CA ALA A 338 -3.65 14.26 27.90
C ALA A 338 -4.43 15.56 27.61
N ALA A 339 -5.00 16.21 28.63
CA ALA A 339 -5.69 17.48 28.49
C ALA A 339 -4.75 18.61 28.03
N ARG A 340 -3.51 18.66 28.57
CA ARG A 340 -2.49 19.64 28.15
C ARG A 340 -2.16 19.55 26.66
N TYR A 341 -2.28 18.36 26.06
CA TYR A 341 -2.00 18.12 24.64
C TYR A 341 -3.26 17.98 23.78
N GLY A 342 -4.45 18.33 24.29
CA GLY A 342 -5.69 18.27 23.52
C GLY A 342 -6.18 16.85 23.20
N GLN A 343 -5.67 15.83 23.91
CA GLN A 343 -5.99 14.42 23.72
C GLN A 343 -6.83 13.86 24.88
N ALA A 344 -7.73 14.69 25.41
CA ALA A 344 -8.69 14.34 26.45
C ALA A 344 -10.14 14.46 25.92
N PRO A 345 -11.12 13.79 26.55
CA PRO A 345 -10.98 12.83 27.65
C PRO A 345 -10.33 11.52 27.18
N LEU A 346 -9.74 10.79 28.13
CA LEU A 346 -9.24 9.45 27.87
C LEU A 346 -10.41 8.45 27.71
N PRO A 347 -10.35 7.50 26.78
CA PRO A 347 -11.43 6.54 26.55
C PRO A 347 -11.70 5.68 27.79
N VAL A 348 -12.97 5.59 28.19
CA VAL A 348 -13.40 4.69 29.29
C VAL A 348 -13.42 3.24 28.81
N GLN A 349 -13.92 3.00 27.61
CA GLN A 349 -13.91 1.69 26.97
C GLN A 349 -12.55 1.39 26.37
N PHE A 350 -12.16 0.12 26.34
CA PHE A 350 -10.92 -0.31 25.71
C PHE A 350 -11.03 -0.29 24.18
N THR A 351 -12.20 -0.66 23.67
CA THR A 351 -12.56 -0.61 22.24
C THR A 351 -13.30 0.68 21.91
N ASP A 352 -13.24 1.10 20.67
CA ASP A 352 -14.08 2.20 20.16
C ASP A 352 -15.47 1.71 19.79
N ALA A 353 -16.42 2.64 19.77
CA ALA A 353 -17.71 2.42 19.14
C ALA A 353 -17.55 2.27 17.62
N PRO A 354 -18.49 1.59 16.92
CA PRO A 354 -18.46 1.50 15.46
C PRO A 354 -18.32 2.88 14.81
N ASN A 355 -17.47 2.97 13.80
CA ASN A 355 -17.09 4.19 13.09
C ASN A 355 -16.63 5.33 14.03
N ALA A 356 -16.03 4.98 15.17
CA ALA A 356 -15.70 5.89 16.27
C ALA A 356 -16.87 6.77 16.73
N GLY A 357 -18.11 6.30 16.55
CA GLY A 357 -19.33 7.05 16.86
C GLY A 357 -19.75 8.08 15.80
N ARG A 358 -19.08 8.17 14.65
CA ARG A 358 -19.45 9.05 13.53
C ARG A 358 -20.58 8.43 12.70
N PRO A 359 -21.51 9.24 12.16
CA PRO A 359 -22.56 8.72 11.27
C PRO A 359 -21.97 8.25 9.94
N MET A 360 -22.50 7.15 9.40
CA MET A 360 -22.15 6.62 8.09
C MET A 360 -23.02 7.25 7.01
N ASP A 361 -22.68 8.48 6.60
CA ASP A 361 -23.42 9.23 5.58
C ASP A 361 -23.13 8.74 4.14
N SER A 362 -23.81 9.33 3.15
CA SER A 362 -23.69 8.91 1.76
C SER A 362 -22.29 9.12 1.17
N ALA A 363 -21.53 10.09 1.68
CA ALA A 363 -20.16 10.36 1.24
C ALA A 363 -19.20 9.32 1.81
N ALA A 364 -19.28 9.04 3.11
CA ALA A 364 -18.52 7.98 3.77
C ALA A 364 -18.78 6.61 3.11
N GLN A 365 -20.05 6.28 2.84
CA GLN A 365 -20.41 5.04 2.13
C GLN A 365 -19.81 4.96 0.72
N ALA A 366 -19.68 6.09 0.00
CA ALA A 366 -19.06 6.11 -1.31
C ALA A 366 -17.55 5.86 -1.24
N VAL A 367 -16.88 6.39 -0.21
CA VAL A 367 -15.46 6.12 0.06
C VAL A 367 -15.24 4.64 0.37
N GLU A 368 -16.04 4.08 1.28
CA GLU A 368 -16.04 2.65 1.63
C GLU A 368 -16.19 1.75 0.39
N ARG A 369 -17.14 2.04 -0.50
CA ARG A 369 -17.31 1.29 -1.76
C ARG A 369 -16.08 1.37 -2.66
N ARG A 370 -15.45 2.54 -2.78
CA ARG A 370 -14.24 2.71 -3.60
C ARG A 370 -13.07 1.93 -3.01
N ALA A 371 -12.88 1.98 -1.69
CA ALA A 371 -11.87 1.21 -0.99
C ALA A 371 -12.02 -0.30 -1.22
N LEU A 372 -13.25 -0.83 -1.13
CA LEU A 372 -13.55 -2.23 -1.43
C LEU A 372 -13.25 -2.59 -2.90
N SER A 373 -13.56 -1.71 -3.85
CA SER A 373 -13.23 -1.90 -5.26
C SER A 373 -11.72 -1.95 -5.50
N VAL A 374 -10.93 -1.11 -4.82
CA VAL A 374 -9.47 -1.16 -4.85
C VAL A 374 -8.97 -2.51 -4.33
N ALA A 375 -9.43 -2.94 -3.15
CA ALA A 375 -9.03 -4.22 -2.58
C ALA A 375 -9.39 -5.41 -3.48
N ALA A 376 -10.60 -5.40 -4.07
CA ALA A 376 -11.04 -6.42 -5.00
C ALA A 376 -10.22 -6.44 -6.31
N LEU A 377 -9.78 -5.28 -6.80
CA LEU A 377 -8.89 -5.19 -7.96
C LEU A 377 -7.50 -5.74 -7.63
N VAL A 378 -6.90 -5.30 -6.51
CA VAL A 378 -5.60 -5.80 -6.03
C VAL A 378 -5.63 -7.32 -5.90
N ARG A 379 -6.66 -7.87 -5.24
CA ARG A 379 -6.85 -9.32 -5.12
C ARG A 379 -6.91 -10.01 -6.47
N ARG A 380 -7.75 -9.52 -7.40
CA ARG A 380 -7.96 -10.17 -8.71
C ARG A 380 -6.75 -10.09 -9.64
N VAL A 381 -5.94 -9.04 -9.53
CA VAL A 381 -4.83 -8.80 -10.46
C VAL A 381 -3.51 -9.32 -9.89
N VAL A 382 -3.20 -8.98 -8.64
CA VAL A 382 -1.88 -9.19 -8.04
C VAL A 382 -1.74 -10.61 -7.49
N VAL A 383 -2.76 -11.15 -6.81
CA VAL A 383 -2.65 -12.50 -6.22
C VAL A 383 -2.47 -13.59 -7.28
N PRO A 384 -3.20 -13.62 -8.40
CA PRO A 384 -2.91 -14.57 -9.47
C PRO A 384 -1.53 -14.38 -10.10
N ARG A 385 -0.98 -13.16 -10.09
CA ARG A 385 0.40 -12.90 -10.55
C ARG A 385 1.41 -13.56 -9.63
N LEU A 386 1.24 -13.46 -8.32
CA LEU A 386 2.06 -14.14 -7.31
C LEU A 386 2.05 -15.66 -7.52
N VAL A 387 0.87 -16.27 -7.72
CA VAL A 387 0.75 -17.72 -7.96
C VAL A 387 1.49 -18.14 -9.24
N ARG A 388 1.33 -17.38 -10.33
CA ARG A 388 2.06 -17.63 -11.59
C ARG A 388 3.56 -17.56 -11.36
N GLU A 389 4.03 -16.48 -10.73
CA GLU A 389 5.46 -16.26 -10.51
C GLU A 389 6.09 -17.43 -9.75
N ALA A 390 5.46 -17.85 -8.67
CA ALA A 390 6.02 -18.91 -7.86
C ALA A 390 5.94 -20.30 -8.50
N THR A 391 4.90 -20.54 -9.31
CA THR A 391 4.77 -21.74 -10.13
C THR A 391 5.88 -21.80 -11.17
N ASP A 392 6.06 -20.71 -11.94
CA ASP A 392 7.06 -20.62 -13.01
C ASP A 392 8.49 -20.81 -12.49
N ARG A 393 8.73 -20.38 -11.25
CA ARG A 393 10.06 -20.45 -10.64
C ARG A 393 10.32 -21.71 -9.82
N GLY A 394 9.32 -22.59 -9.69
CA GLY A 394 9.41 -23.79 -8.86
C GLY A 394 9.72 -23.47 -7.40
N TRP A 395 9.43 -22.25 -6.95
CA TRP A 395 9.67 -21.85 -5.56
C TRP A 395 8.77 -22.62 -4.61
N TRP A 396 7.55 -22.93 -5.08
CA TRP A 396 6.57 -23.68 -4.31
C TRP A 396 6.20 -24.93 -5.10
N PRO A 397 6.38 -26.15 -4.55
CA PRO A 397 5.84 -27.34 -5.17
C PRO A 397 4.31 -27.21 -5.21
N ALA A 398 3.69 -27.56 -6.34
CA ALA A 398 2.23 -27.48 -6.52
C ALA A 398 1.42 -28.20 -5.41
N SER A 399 2.07 -29.08 -4.62
CA SER A 399 1.51 -29.76 -3.46
C SER A 399 1.36 -28.92 -2.19
N THR A 400 1.90 -27.69 -2.10
CA THR A 400 1.61 -26.77 -0.99
C THR A 400 0.34 -25.94 -1.22
N LEU A 401 -0.21 -25.95 -2.43
CA LEU A 401 -1.61 -25.58 -2.68
C LEU A 401 -2.49 -26.73 -2.18
N HIS A 402 -2.63 -26.87 -0.86
CA HIS A 402 -3.72 -27.70 -0.36
C HIS A 402 -5.02 -27.11 -0.92
N PRO A 403 -5.91 -27.90 -1.55
CA PRO A 403 -7.28 -27.46 -1.68
C PRO A 403 -7.73 -27.19 -0.26
N ALA A 404 -8.15 -25.96 0.01
CA ALA A 404 -8.81 -25.63 1.26
C ALA A 404 -9.80 -26.76 1.54
N SER A 405 -9.61 -27.50 2.63
CA SER A 405 -10.76 -28.09 3.31
C SER A 405 -11.76 -26.95 3.43
N GLY A 406 -12.89 -27.13 2.74
CA GLY A 406 -13.67 -26.05 2.12
C GLY A 406 -14.00 -24.88 3.04
N PRO A 407 -14.43 -23.74 2.46
CA PRO A 407 -14.70 -22.54 3.23
C PRO A 407 -15.64 -22.88 4.39
N ALA A 408 -15.19 -22.64 5.63
CA ALA A 408 -16.13 -22.31 6.68
C ALA A 408 -16.86 -21.07 6.16
N ALA A 409 -18.17 -21.17 6.03
CA ALA A 409 -18.99 -20.10 5.49
C ALA A 409 -18.66 -18.79 6.25
N PRO A 410 -18.40 -17.67 5.55
CA PRO A 410 -18.26 -16.39 6.21
C PRO A 410 -19.51 -16.12 7.04
N PRO A 411 -19.42 -15.48 8.22
CA PRO A 411 -20.61 -15.01 8.92
C PRO A 411 -21.40 -14.11 7.96
N THR A 412 -22.66 -14.47 7.74
CA THR A 412 -23.57 -13.75 6.86
C THR A 412 -23.83 -12.36 7.43
N VAL A 413 -23.16 -11.34 6.90
CA VAL A 413 -23.60 -9.95 7.04
C VAL A 413 -24.67 -9.73 5.98
N ALA A 414 -25.93 -9.69 6.41
CA ALA A 414 -27.06 -9.46 5.52
C ALA A 414 -27.04 -8.02 4.98
N LEU A 415 -26.80 -7.87 3.68
CA LEU A 415 -27.22 -6.69 2.93
C LEU A 415 -28.65 -6.92 2.39
N PRO A 416 -29.54 -5.92 2.40
CA PRO A 416 -30.93 -6.08 1.97
C PRO A 416 -31.01 -6.41 0.47
N THR A 417 -31.59 -7.57 0.15
CA THR A 417 -31.75 -8.10 -1.20
C THR A 417 -33.02 -7.61 -1.89
N ALA A 418 -32.93 -7.33 -3.20
CA ALA A 418 -34.04 -7.42 -4.15
C ALA A 418 -33.68 -8.40 -5.28
N ALA A 419 -34.68 -9.13 -5.78
CA ALA A 419 -34.62 -10.46 -6.37
C ALA A 419 -34.03 -10.57 -7.79
N SER A 420 -33.37 -11.70 -8.09
CA SER A 420 -32.99 -12.14 -9.45
C SER A 420 -33.99 -13.15 -10.03
N PRO A 421 -34.17 -13.21 -11.37
CA PRO A 421 -34.67 -14.39 -12.08
C PRO A 421 -33.55 -15.27 -12.67
N ALA A 422 -33.93 -16.50 -13.01
CA ALA A 422 -33.13 -17.72 -13.20
C ALA A 422 -32.37 -17.86 -14.56
N PRO A 423 -31.43 -18.85 -14.70
CA PRO A 423 -30.44 -18.91 -15.77
C PRO A 423 -30.81 -19.83 -16.95
N ALA A 424 -30.06 -19.73 -18.06
CA ALA A 424 -30.12 -20.61 -19.24
C ALA A 424 -28.70 -21.13 -19.63
N PRO A 425 -28.59 -22.28 -20.36
CA PRO A 425 -27.49 -23.23 -20.22
C PRO A 425 -26.37 -23.15 -21.27
N ALA A 426 -25.27 -23.86 -20.98
CA ALA A 426 -24.00 -23.93 -21.71
C ALA A 426 -23.95 -24.94 -22.87
N ALA A 427 -22.99 -24.75 -23.80
CA ALA A 427 -22.44 -25.77 -24.72
C ALA A 427 -21.06 -25.31 -25.27
N PRO A 428 -20.25 -26.14 -25.98
CA PRO A 428 -19.17 -26.92 -25.40
C PRO A 428 -17.77 -26.67 -26.01
N THR A 429 -16.79 -27.35 -25.44
CA THR A 429 -15.33 -27.35 -25.70
C THR A 429 -14.91 -28.03 -27.01
N ALA A 430 -13.76 -27.61 -27.56
CA ALA A 430 -12.95 -28.38 -28.52
C ALA A 430 -11.45 -28.10 -28.32
N ALA A 431 -10.62 -29.11 -28.58
CA ALA A 431 -9.22 -29.23 -28.17
C ALA A 431 -8.23 -29.30 -29.37
N VAL A 432 -7.04 -28.69 -29.20
CA VAL A 432 -5.63 -29.16 -29.50
C VAL A 432 -5.28 -29.48 -30.99
N PRO A 433 -4.12 -29.05 -31.59
CA PRO A 433 -2.75 -29.34 -31.13
C PRO A 433 -1.60 -28.33 -31.43
N THR A 434 -0.46 -28.72 -30.88
CA THR A 434 0.96 -28.29 -30.87
C THR A 434 1.65 -27.90 -32.20
N ALA A 435 2.59 -26.93 -32.14
CA ALA A 435 4.00 -27.06 -32.55
C ALA A 435 4.74 -25.70 -32.51
N ALA A 436 5.96 -25.66 -31.95
CA ALA A 436 6.89 -24.54 -32.05
C ALA A 436 7.73 -24.63 -33.34
N PRO A 437 8.22 -23.51 -33.88
CA PRO A 437 9.68 -23.41 -34.03
C PRO A 437 10.28 -22.01 -33.78
N HIS A 438 11.58 -22.03 -33.53
CA HIS A 438 12.53 -20.93 -33.38
C HIS A 438 12.40 -19.80 -34.42
N ILE A 439 12.60 -18.55 -34.00
CA ILE A 439 12.87 -17.41 -34.89
C ILE A 439 14.19 -16.74 -34.49
N ALA A 440 15.05 -16.62 -35.49
CA ALA A 440 16.36 -15.98 -35.46
C ALA A 440 16.27 -14.44 -35.40
N ALA A 441 17.38 -13.80 -35.03
CA ALA A 441 17.54 -12.35 -34.97
C ALA A 441 17.13 -11.65 -36.28
N VAL A 442 16.32 -10.59 -36.15
CA VAL A 442 15.92 -9.70 -37.26
C VAL A 442 16.88 -8.50 -37.30
N PRO A 443 17.48 -8.15 -38.44
CA PRO A 443 18.35 -6.99 -38.58
C PRO A 443 17.55 -5.68 -38.64
N ALA A 444 18.14 -4.59 -38.15
CA ALA A 444 17.55 -3.26 -38.15
C ALA A 444 17.28 -2.76 -39.58
N VAL A 445 16.03 -2.33 -39.83
CA VAL A 445 15.57 -1.71 -41.07
C VAL A 445 15.64 -0.17 -40.92
N PRO A 446 16.22 0.58 -41.87
CA PRO A 446 16.26 2.05 -41.81
C PRO A 446 14.88 2.66 -42.12
N PRO A 447 14.54 3.84 -41.56
CA PRO A 447 13.19 4.39 -41.68
C PRO A 447 12.91 4.91 -43.09
N GLY A 448 11.87 4.36 -43.72
CA GLY A 448 11.25 4.88 -44.94
C GLY A 448 10.37 6.12 -44.68
N PRO A 449 9.72 6.68 -45.72
CA PRO A 449 8.95 7.91 -45.62
C PRO A 449 7.76 7.73 -44.66
N ARG A 450 7.74 8.51 -43.57
CA ARG A 450 6.81 8.40 -42.44
C ARG A 450 5.37 8.73 -42.85
N THR A 451 4.53 7.71 -42.96
CA THR A 451 3.07 7.81 -43.16
C THR A 451 2.36 8.23 -41.88
N ASP A 452 1.21 8.88 -41.98
CA ASP A 452 0.38 9.19 -40.82
C ASP A 452 -0.14 7.89 -40.15
N PRO A 453 -0.11 7.75 -38.81
CA PRO A 453 -0.54 6.53 -38.12
C PRO A 453 -2.00 6.16 -38.40
N ILE A 454 -2.28 4.87 -38.52
CA ILE A 454 -3.64 4.34 -38.73
C ILE A 454 -4.35 4.27 -37.38
N ILE A 455 -5.58 4.79 -37.28
CA ILE A 455 -6.39 4.71 -36.05
C ILE A 455 -7.29 3.48 -36.10
N LEU A 456 -7.16 2.63 -35.08
CA LEU A 456 -7.99 1.46 -34.83
C LEU A 456 -8.97 1.79 -33.68
N VAL A 457 -10.26 1.62 -33.93
CA VAL A 457 -11.33 1.89 -32.95
C VAL A 457 -11.79 0.58 -32.32
N SER A 458 -12.00 0.57 -31.00
CA SER A 458 -12.48 -0.58 -30.22
C SER A 458 -11.62 -1.83 -30.43
N VAL A 459 -10.32 -1.69 -30.17
CA VAL A 459 -9.34 -2.76 -30.38
C VAL A 459 -9.59 -3.92 -29.40
N ASP A 460 -9.95 -5.10 -29.94
CA ASP A 460 -10.15 -6.30 -29.14
C ASP A 460 -8.83 -6.94 -28.66
N ALA A 461 -8.92 -7.85 -27.70
CA ALA A 461 -7.76 -8.49 -27.09
C ALA A 461 -6.93 -9.29 -28.12
N ALA A 462 -7.58 -9.90 -29.11
CA ALA A 462 -6.91 -10.68 -30.16
C ALA A 462 -6.07 -9.79 -31.08
N THR A 463 -6.60 -8.63 -31.44
CA THR A 463 -5.93 -7.62 -32.27
C THR A 463 -4.83 -6.92 -31.49
N TRP A 464 -5.09 -6.54 -30.24
CA TRP A 464 -4.09 -5.94 -29.37
C TRP A 464 -2.87 -6.85 -29.17
N SER A 465 -3.10 -8.16 -29.00
CA SER A 465 -2.03 -9.16 -28.80
C SER A 465 -1.08 -9.32 -30.00
N ARG A 466 -1.50 -8.87 -31.20
CA ARG A 466 -0.66 -8.89 -32.41
C ARG A 466 0.15 -7.60 -32.61
N LEU A 467 -0.05 -6.60 -31.76
CA LEU A 467 0.63 -5.32 -31.82
C LEU A 467 1.69 -5.23 -30.73
N SER A 468 2.65 -4.33 -30.91
CA SER A 468 3.67 -3.99 -29.90
C SER A 468 3.45 -2.56 -29.43
N LEU A 469 3.64 -2.27 -28.14
CA LEU A 469 3.53 -0.90 -27.63
C LEU A 469 4.86 -0.17 -27.82
N ALA A 470 4.84 1.05 -28.37
CA ALA A 470 6.05 1.86 -28.40
C ALA A 470 6.41 2.40 -27.00
N PRO A 471 7.70 2.65 -26.71
CA PRO A 471 8.09 3.30 -25.47
C PRO A 471 7.40 4.64 -25.26
N ARG A 472 7.08 4.95 -23.99
CA ARG A 472 6.50 6.24 -23.56
C ARG A 472 5.12 6.57 -24.16
N VAL A 473 4.39 5.55 -24.63
CA VAL A 473 2.95 5.67 -24.95
C VAL A 473 2.14 5.71 -23.66
N VAL A 474 2.28 4.72 -22.78
CA VAL A 474 1.65 4.69 -21.44
C VAL A 474 2.74 4.38 -20.41
N ALA A 475 2.68 4.97 -19.21
CA ALA A 475 3.56 4.59 -18.10
C ALA A 475 3.25 3.14 -17.70
N PRO A 476 4.23 2.21 -17.72
CA PRO A 476 5.57 2.33 -17.11
C PRO A 476 6.75 2.30 -18.11
N ALA A 477 8.00 2.27 -17.60
CA ALA A 477 9.24 2.39 -18.37
C ALA A 477 9.46 1.28 -19.43
N ASP A 478 8.88 0.09 -19.22
CA ASP A 478 8.92 -1.04 -20.17
C ASP A 478 7.62 -1.10 -21.02
N PRO A 479 7.71 -0.96 -22.36
CA PRO A 479 6.56 -1.08 -23.25
C PRO A 479 5.84 -2.43 -23.19
N ALA A 480 6.53 -3.53 -22.86
CA ALA A 480 5.90 -4.84 -22.73
C ALA A 480 4.95 -4.91 -21.52
N VAL A 481 5.33 -4.25 -20.42
CA VAL A 481 4.48 -4.13 -19.23
C VAL A 481 3.26 -3.25 -19.52
N GLY A 482 3.46 -2.10 -20.17
CA GLY A 482 2.35 -1.25 -20.60
C GLY A 482 1.39 -1.97 -21.55
N HIS A 483 1.92 -2.78 -22.47
CA HIS A 483 1.13 -3.59 -23.39
C HIS A 483 0.24 -4.61 -22.66
N ALA A 484 0.81 -5.33 -21.69
CA ALA A 484 0.10 -6.33 -20.90
C ALA A 484 -1.00 -5.72 -20.02
N ILE A 485 -0.75 -4.56 -19.40
CA ILE A 485 -1.74 -3.82 -18.59
C ILE A 485 -2.96 -3.45 -19.45
N LEU A 486 -2.72 -2.91 -20.65
CA LEU A 486 -3.79 -2.50 -21.56
C LEU A 486 -4.54 -3.70 -22.12
N LEU A 487 -3.85 -4.82 -22.40
CA LEU A 487 -4.49 -6.07 -22.80
C LEU A 487 -5.44 -6.60 -21.72
N ALA A 488 -5.04 -6.50 -20.45
CA ALA A 488 -5.91 -6.87 -19.32
C ALA A 488 -7.14 -5.95 -19.24
N ALA A 489 -6.94 -4.64 -19.34
CA ALA A 489 -8.06 -3.68 -19.34
C ALA A 489 -9.07 -3.96 -20.48
N ILE A 490 -8.60 -4.29 -21.68
CA ILE A 490 -9.47 -4.67 -22.81
C ILE A 490 -10.27 -5.94 -22.49
N ARG A 491 -9.64 -6.95 -21.89
CA ARG A 491 -10.34 -8.18 -21.46
C ARG A 491 -11.39 -7.91 -20.38
N ASP A 492 -11.17 -6.87 -19.58
CA ASP A 492 -12.08 -6.42 -18.52
C ASP A 492 -13.15 -5.43 -19.03
N GLY A 493 -13.31 -5.30 -20.35
CA GLY A 493 -14.38 -4.51 -20.97
C GLY A 493 -14.04 -3.04 -21.19
N ALA A 494 -12.77 -2.63 -21.07
CA ALA A 494 -12.35 -1.29 -21.45
C ALA A 494 -12.45 -1.09 -22.98
N THR A 495 -12.93 0.09 -23.39
CA THR A 495 -12.89 0.51 -24.78
C THR A 495 -11.55 1.17 -25.07
N VAL A 496 -10.84 0.66 -26.09
CA VAL A 496 -9.52 1.16 -26.47
C VAL A 496 -9.50 1.62 -27.92
N VAL A 497 -8.96 2.83 -28.15
CA VAL A 497 -8.64 3.36 -29.48
C VAL A 497 -7.12 3.47 -29.58
N ALA A 498 -6.53 2.88 -30.62
CA ALA A 498 -5.08 2.84 -30.79
C ALA A 498 -4.67 3.48 -32.12
N ALA A 499 -3.56 4.23 -32.14
CA ALA A 499 -2.88 4.65 -33.35
C ALA A 499 -1.69 3.73 -33.59
N VAL A 500 -1.58 3.16 -34.78
CA VAL A 500 -0.52 2.22 -35.16
C VAL A 500 0.30 2.72 -36.35
N GLU A 501 1.61 2.51 -36.27
CA GLU A 501 2.54 2.62 -37.39
C GLU A 501 3.13 1.22 -37.63
N GLY A 502 2.71 0.57 -38.72
CA GLY A 502 2.96 -0.86 -38.93
C GLY A 502 2.29 -1.71 -37.86
N ALA A 503 3.08 -2.52 -37.13
CA ALA A 503 2.60 -3.34 -36.00
C ALA A 503 2.85 -2.68 -34.63
N THR A 504 3.21 -1.40 -34.61
CA THR A 504 3.61 -0.69 -33.38
C THR A 504 2.54 0.34 -33.01
N ILE A 505 2.03 0.27 -31.78
CA ILE A 505 1.12 1.25 -31.20
C ILE A 505 1.93 2.47 -30.79
N VAL A 506 1.66 3.60 -31.43
CA VAL A 506 2.32 4.90 -31.20
C VAL A 506 1.42 5.89 -30.44
N GLY A 507 0.15 5.53 -30.23
CA GLY A 507 -0.75 6.25 -29.34
C GLY A 507 -1.96 5.40 -28.92
N VAL A 508 -2.54 5.71 -27.77
CA VAL A 508 -3.70 4.99 -27.22
C VAL A 508 -4.61 5.93 -26.44
N VAL A 509 -5.91 5.64 -26.46
CA VAL A 509 -6.91 6.18 -25.55
C VAL A 509 -7.69 5.02 -24.94
N VAL A 510 -7.85 5.04 -23.62
CA VAL A 510 -8.49 3.96 -22.85
C VAL A 510 -9.65 4.53 -22.07
N VAL A 511 -10.82 3.93 -22.22
CA VAL A 511 -12.03 4.24 -21.47
C VAL A 511 -12.44 2.99 -20.70
N GLY A 512 -12.62 3.11 -19.40
CA GLY A 512 -13.11 2.01 -18.56
C GLY A 512 -14.55 1.63 -18.93
N PRO A 513 -15.03 0.44 -18.50
CA PRO A 513 -16.43 0.07 -18.69
C PRO A 513 -17.36 1.10 -18.04
N VAL A 514 -18.60 1.19 -18.55
CA VAL A 514 -19.64 2.02 -17.93
C VAL A 514 -19.90 1.50 -16.52
N ASP A 515 -19.76 2.36 -15.52
CA ASP A 515 -20.10 2.00 -14.15
C ASP A 515 -21.62 1.92 -14.02
N GLU A 516 -22.15 0.72 -13.75
CA GLU A 516 -23.60 0.45 -13.65
C GLU A 516 -24.29 1.25 -12.53
N LEU A 517 -23.55 1.78 -11.55
CA LEU A 517 -24.08 2.55 -10.42
C LEU A 517 -24.19 4.06 -10.70
N VAL A 518 -23.32 4.60 -11.56
CA VAL A 518 -23.28 6.04 -11.89
C VAL A 518 -23.69 6.33 -13.33
N GLY A 519 -23.75 5.31 -14.20
CA GLY A 519 -24.14 5.44 -15.61
C GLY A 519 -23.10 6.15 -16.49
N VAL A 520 -21.86 6.27 -16.03
CA VAL A 520 -20.80 7.06 -16.66
C VAL A 520 -19.56 6.21 -16.88
N ALA A 521 -18.89 6.37 -18.04
CA ALA A 521 -17.61 5.74 -18.32
C ALA A 521 -16.44 6.68 -17.98
N THR A 522 -15.35 6.13 -17.41
CA THR A 522 -14.17 6.94 -17.02
C THR A 522 -13.08 6.87 -18.09
N LEU A 523 -12.54 8.01 -18.51
CA LEU A 523 -11.39 8.08 -19.41
C LEU A 523 -10.10 7.82 -18.60
N LEU A 524 -9.55 6.61 -18.73
CA LEU A 524 -8.48 6.08 -17.88
C LEU A 524 -7.07 6.49 -18.31
N ALA A 525 -6.82 6.60 -19.61
CA ALA A 525 -5.50 6.95 -20.13
C ALA A 525 -5.56 7.58 -21.53
N VAL A 526 -4.65 8.53 -21.79
CA VAL A 526 -4.33 9.06 -23.12
C VAL A 526 -2.82 9.08 -23.26
N GLY A 527 -2.31 8.33 -24.23
CA GLY A 527 -0.88 8.10 -24.42
C GLY A 527 -0.45 8.35 -25.85
N VAL A 528 0.63 9.10 -26.08
CA VAL A 528 1.18 9.33 -27.42
C VAL A 528 2.71 9.46 -27.34
N VAL A 529 3.43 8.75 -28.22
CA VAL A 529 4.90 8.87 -28.28
C VAL A 529 5.34 10.31 -28.58
N PRO A 530 6.50 10.76 -28.06
CA PRO A 530 6.94 12.17 -28.13
C PRO A 530 6.83 12.83 -29.50
N GLU A 531 7.19 12.10 -30.55
CA GLU A 531 7.22 12.56 -31.94
C GLU A 531 5.84 12.87 -32.54
N PHE A 532 4.74 12.34 -31.98
CA PHE A 532 3.37 12.62 -32.42
C PHE A 532 2.60 13.58 -31.50
N ARG A 533 3.15 13.98 -30.35
CA ARG A 533 2.45 14.83 -29.36
C ARG A 533 2.06 16.21 -29.90
N ARG A 534 2.88 16.81 -30.76
CA ARG A 534 2.62 18.14 -31.36
C ARG A 534 1.85 18.06 -32.69
N ARG A 535 1.45 16.86 -33.12
CA ARG A 535 0.74 16.60 -34.39
C ARG A 535 -0.77 16.37 -34.19
N GLY A 536 -1.32 16.67 -33.02
CA GLY A 536 -2.74 16.51 -32.72
C GLY A 536 -3.23 15.05 -32.65
N LEU A 537 -2.33 14.06 -32.55
CA LEU A 537 -2.72 12.64 -32.55
C LEU A 537 -3.60 12.28 -31.35
N ALA A 538 -3.32 12.81 -30.15
CA ALA A 538 -4.15 12.61 -28.97
C ALA A 538 -5.59 13.10 -29.19
N THR A 539 -5.75 14.28 -29.80
CA THR A 539 -7.06 14.85 -30.14
C THR A 539 -7.81 13.97 -31.14
N ARG A 540 -7.13 13.46 -32.17
CA ARG A 540 -7.73 12.54 -33.15
C ARG A 540 -8.17 11.21 -32.52
N LEU A 541 -7.37 10.66 -31.61
CA LEU A 541 -7.72 9.44 -30.88
C LEU A 541 -8.94 9.65 -29.98
N LEU A 542 -9.01 10.78 -29.27
CA LEU A 542 -10.17 11.15 -28.46
C LEU A 542 -11.43 11.32 -29.32
N ALA A 543 -11.31 11.98 -30.47
CA ALA A 543 -12.41 12.14 -31.42
C ALA A 543 -12.92 10.79 -31.95
N ALA A 544 -12.02 9.84 -32.16
CA ALA A 544 -12.32 8.50 -32.68
C ALA A 544 -12.93 7.53 -31.65
N LEU A 545 -13.08 7.92 -30.39
CA LEU A 545 -13.84 7.12 -29.42
C LEU A 545 -15.28 6.91 -29.92
N PRO A 546 -15.84 5.69 -29.79
CA PRO A 546 -17.25 5.41 -30.12
C PRO A 546 -18.19 6.38 -29.40
N GLU A 547 -19.38 6.62 -29.95
CA GLU A 547 -20.44 7.34 -29.23
C GLU A 547 -21.04 6.40 -28.17
N GLY A 548 -21.40 6.93 -27.00
CA GLY A 548 -21.88 6.10 -25.90
C GLY A 548 -21.63 6.74 -24.55
N GLY A 549 -22.68 7.36 -24.03
CA GLY A 549 -22.85 7.76 -22.63
C GLY A 549 -21.97 8.92 -22.17
N GLU A 550 -22.40 9.55 -21.08
CA GLU A 550 -21.63 10.58 -20.41
C GLU A 550 -20.25 10.04 -19.96
N ARG A 551 -19.22 10.91 -20.01
CA ARG A 551 -17.85 10.54 -19.64
C ARG A 551 -17.28 11.46 -18.58
N HIS A 552 -16.59 10.87 -17.62
CA HIS A 552 -15.75 11.61 -16.69
C HIS A 552 -14.30 11.54 -17.15
N ALA A 553 -13.72 12.72 -17.35
CA ALA A 553 -12.36 12.91 -17.82
C ALA A 553 -11.52 13.52 -16.70
N GLU A 554 -10.75 12.71 -15.99
CA GLU A 554 -9.86 13.22 -14.97
C GLU A 554 -8.72 14.04 -15.59
N VAL A 555 -8.13 14.98 -14.85
CA VAL A 555 -7.11 15.89 -15.41
C VAL A 555 -5.76 15.19 -15.66
N THR A 556 -5.61 13.95 -15.20
CA THR A 556 -4.44 13.07 -15.38
C THR A 556 -4.12 12.72 -16.84
N LEU A 557 -5.01 13.09 -17.78
CA LEU A 557 -4.88 12.89 -19.24
C LEU A 557 -3.65 13.56 -19.87
N ALA A 558 -2.99 14.46 -19.16
CA ALA A 558 -1.82 15.19 -19.63
C ALA A 558 -0.52 14.82 -18.89
N GLU A 559 -0.55 13.86 -17.97
CA GLU A 559 0.62 13.43 -17.20
C GLU A 559 1.64 12.80 -18.16
N ARG A 560 2.80 13.45 -18.33
CA ARG A 560 3.83 13.05 -19.32
C ARG A 560 4.85 12.08 -18.74
N ASP A 561 5.03 12.14 -17.42
CA ASP A 561 5.98 11.39 -16.63
C ASP A 561 5.46 11.34 -15.17
N VAL A 562 5.52 10.18 -14.54
CA VAL A 562 5.10 10.01 -13.13
C VAL A 562 6.23 10.40 -12.17
N MET A 563 7.48 10.36 -12.65
CA MET A 563 8.66 10.72 -11.86
C MET A 563 8.92 12.24 -11.84
N GLU A 564 8.39 12.96 -12.82
CA GLU A 564 8.42 14.42 -12.92
C GLU A 564 7.01 14.95 -13.22
N PRO A 565 6.11 14.94 -12.24
CA PRO A 565 4.71 15.30 -12.45
C PRO A 565 4.58 16.75 -12.91
N MET A 566 3.65 17.00 -13.83
CA MET A 566 3.38 18.36 -14.30
C MET A 566 2.62 19.15 -13.24
N ASP A 567 2.87 20.46 -13.15
CA ASP A 567 2.07 21.31 -12.26
C ASP A 567 0.58 21.26 -12.64
N ARG A 568 -0.28 21.32 -11.63
CA ARG A 568 -1.74 21.11 -11.75
C ARG A 568 -2.39 22.04 -12.78
N ARG A 569 -1.89 23.27 -12.92
CA ARG A 569 -2.44 24.29 -13.83
C ARG A 569 -2.08 23.98 -15.28
N SER A 570 -0.82 23.62 -15.55
CA SER A 570 -0.38 23.20 -16.88
C SER A 570 -1.10 21.93 -17.33
N ARG A 571 -1.31 20.99 -16.41
CA ARG A 571 -2.03 19.74 -16.65
C ARG A 571 -3.49 19.99 -17.05
N ALA A 572 -4.22 20.82 -16.29
CA ALA A 572 -5.59 21.22 -16.61
C ALA A 572 -5.72 21.95 -17.95
N LEU A 573 -4.76 22.83 -18.28
CA LEU A 573 -4.75 23.56 -19.54
C LEU A 573 -4.55 22.64 -20.76
N ILE A 574 -3.68 21.63 -20.63
CA ILE A 574 -3.46 20.64 -21.70
C ILE A 574 -4.68 19.73 -21.84
N ALA A 575 -5.21 19.19 -20.74
CA ALA A 575 -6.40 18.35 -20.75
C ALA A 575 -7.58 19.09 -21.40
N ASN A 576 -7.82 20.35 -21.02
CA ASN A 576 -8.86 21.19 -21.60
C ASN A 576 -8.67 21.36 -23.13
N ARG A 577 -7.46 21.72 -23.58
CA ARG A 577 -7.17 21.88 -25.01
C ARG A 577 -7.42 20.58 -25.81
N LEU A 578 -7.02 19.44 -25.26
CA LEU A 578 -7.19 18.14 -25.92
C LEU A 578 -8.68 17.76 -26.05
N LEU A 579 -9.44 17.90 -24.96
CA LEU A 579 -10.85 17.56 -24.90
C LEU A 579 -11.71 18.50 -25.75
N ALA A 580 -11.51 19.81 -25.64
CA ALA A 580 -12.21 20.80 -26.46
C ALA A 580 -11.92 20.61 -27.95
N GLY A 581 -10.64 20.36 -28.30
CA GLY A 581 -10.25 20.06 -29.67
C GLY A 581 -10.86 18.75 -30.22
N ALA A 582 -11.27 17.83 -29.35
CA ALA A 582 -11.92 16.58 -29.71
C ALA A 582 -13.46 16.68 -29.68
N GLY A 583 -14.02 17.90 -29.54
CA GLY A 583 -15.46 18.15 -29.58
C GLY A 583 -16.20 17.88 -28.26
N TYR A 584 -15.48 17.81 -27.14
CA TYR A 584 -16.10 17.72 -25.81
C TYR A 584 -16.42 19.11 -25.26
N GLU A 585 -17.62 19.26 -24.71
CA GLU A 585 -17.96 20.37 -23.83
C GLU A 585 -17.37 20.09 -22.45
N ILE A 586 -16.66 21.07 -21.91
CA ILE A 586 -15.95 20.93 -20.64
C ILE A 586 -16.70 21.72 -19.58
N GLU A 587 -17.08 21.01 -18.52
CA GLU A 587 -17.75 21.56 -17.37
C GLU A 587 -16.87 21.34 -16.13
N PRO A 588 -16.99 22.17 -15.09
CA PRO A 588 -16.33 21.89 -13.83
C PRO A 588 -16.86 20.57 -13.25
N ALA A 589 -15.97 19.72 -12.73
CA ALA A 589 -16.40 18.48 -12.08
C ALA A 589 -17.34 18.76 -10.89
N GLY A 590 -18.10 17.75 -10.44
CA GLY A 590 -18.98 17.88 -9.27
C GLY A 590 -18.26 18.46 -8.05
N ALA A 591 -18.98 19.17 -7.18
CA ALA A 591 -18.40 19.86 -6.02
C ALA A 591 -17.58 18.93 -5.11
N SER A 592 -18.00 17.66 -4.98
CA SER A 592 -17.30 16.59 -4.25
C SER A 592 -15.99 16.15 -4.90
N VAL A 593 -15.88 16.22 -6.22
CA VAL A 593 -14.64 15.89 -6.95
C VAL A 593 -13.68 17.06 -6.90
N ARG A 594 -14.18 18.30 -6.99
CA ARG A 594 -13.36 19.52 -6.88
C ARG A 594 -12.84 19.83 -5.48
N THR A 595 -13.45 19.28 -4.43
CA THR A 595 -12.88 19.36 -3.07
C THR A 595 -11.63 18.49 -2.93
N ILE A 596 -11.53 17.42 -3.72
CA ILE A 596 -10.43 16.45 -3.73
C ILE A 596 -9.34 16.87 -4.74
N ASP A 597 -9.74 17.27 -5.95
CA ASP A 597 -8.88 17.88 -6.95
C ASP A 597 -9.55 19.12 -7.55
N PRO A 598 -9.18 20.33 -7.09
CA PRO A 598 -9.74 21.58 -7.61
C PRO A 598 -9.54 21.78 -9.13
N SER A 599 -8.62 21.03 -9.74
CA SER A 599 -8.37 21.09 -11.18
C SER A 599 -9.30 20.21 -12.02
N ALA A 600 -10.03 19.26 -11.40
CA ALA A 600 -10.83 18.23 -12.07
C ALA A 600 -11.89 18.79 -13.04
N LEU A 601 -12.04 18.11 -14.18
CA LEU A 601 -12.94 18.49 -15.28
C LEU A 601 -13.98 17.38 -15.54
N ARG A 602 -15.17 17.77 -15.99
CA ARG A 602 -16.17 16.88 -16.59
C ARG A 602 -16.20 17.18 -18.09
N ALA A 603 -16.25 16.15 -18.94
CA ALA A 603 -16.20 16.33 -20.38
C ALA A 603 -17.32 15.54 -21.06
N VAL A 604 -18.28 16.23 -21.66
CA VAL A 604 -19.47 15.63 -22.26
C VAL A 604 -19.50 15.96 -23.75
N ARG A 605 -19.73 14.96 -24.61
CA ARG A 605 -19.93 15.21 -26.05
C ARG A 605 -21.40 15.57 -26.29
N ALA A 606 -21.68 16.49 -27.21
CA ALA A 606 -23.04 16.96 -27.46
C ALA A 606 -24.03 15.82 -27.84
N SER A 607 -23.53 14.76 -28.49
CA SER A 607 -24.32 13.56 -28.84
C SER A 607 -24.60 12.62 -27.67
N ASP A 608 -23.90 12.75 -26.55
CA ASP A 608 -24.02 11.89 -25.36
C ASP A 608 -24.95 12.48 -24.28
N ARG A 609 -25.54 13.67 -24.51
CA ARG A 609 -26.55 14.24 -23.60
C ARG A 609 -27.89 13.51 -23.78
N ALA A 610 -28.45 12.99 -22.70
CA ALA A 610 -29.82 12.51 -22.71
C ALA A 610 -30.76 13.64 -23.19
N PRO A 611 -31.78 13.37 -24.03
CA PRO A 611 -32.75 14.38 -24.40
C PRO A 611 -33.39 14.92 -23.11
N SER A 612 -33.33 16.23 -22.91
CA SER A 612 -33.93 16.89 -21.75
C SER A 612 -35.42 16.58 -21.71
N SER A 613 -35.85 15.80 -20.72
CA SER A 613 -37.27 15.63 -20.36
C SER A 613 -37.72 16.76 -19.45
#